data_AF-M4BQQ3-F1
#
_entry.id   AF-M4BQQ3-F1
#
_cell.length_a   1.000
_cell.length_b   1.000
_cell.length_c   1.000
_cell.angle_alpha   90.00
_cell.angle_beta   90.00
_cell.angle_gamma   90.00
#
_symmetry.space_group_name_H-M   'P 1'
#
loop_
_entity.id
_entity.type
_entity.pdbx_description
1 polymer ?
#
loop_
_entity_poly.entity_id
_entity_poly.type
_entity_poly.pdbx_seq_one_letter_code
_entity_poly.pdbx_strand_id
1 'polypeptide(L)'
;MESTGEDIRDLRLNLQEHGFVFEAHPQLHQFPWAAPDTTSNRSISAAIKRQAFNFHKKGLARPLGIFLDRLEARAGQDAWQRVACCQTPQQVWDHGQGLTDYQVWTGYRIATRQLNLHHAGRLDHNLCRKQPGCPGNEETLAHVLWECPYAVALWEKLIGHWTGERPSRRRTKDFFDASASRRVVNIPAHRKALLAIRFPEDGEAAERMRRRIWHILATLCQNRLSADRNDAVYQAATTDITSTMTSFWIACIRQLKAIAIREHQKMSSAIHGAMLFECIELLEHKPCGSPGVLEEVPGLPPALPAWLRLYQRSCT
;
A
#
# COMPACT_ATOMS: atom_id res chain seq x y z
N MET A 1 -2.41 -16.06 -42.99
CA MET A 1 -3.66 -15.59 -43.61
C MET A 1 -3.39 -14.21 -44.15
N GLU A 2 -3.31 -14.09 -45.48
CA GLU A 2 -3.24 -12.79 -46.16
C GLU A 2 -4.65 -12.18 -46.13
N SER A 3 -4.77 -10.97 -45.60
CA SER A 3 -6.02 -10.20 -45.66
C SER A 3 -6.26 -9.79 -47.11
N THR A 4 -7.46 -10.06 -47.61
CA THR A 4 -7.84 -9.78 -49.01
C THR A 4 -8.05 -8.28 -49.21
N GLY A 5 -7.83 -7.78 -50.42
CA GLY A 5 -7.94 -6.35 -50.75
C GLY A 5 -9.33 -5.71 -50.56
N GLU A 6 -10.34 -6.49 -50.15
CA GLU A 6 -11.64 -6.01 -49.70
C GLU A 6 -11.59 -5.47 -48.27
N ASP A 7 -10.93 -6.17 -47.34
CA ASP A 7 -10.83 -5.78 -45.92
C ASP A 7 -10.17 -4.41 -45.75
N ILE A 8 -9.15 -4.11 -46.55
CA ILE A 8 -8.40 -2.84 -46.51
C ILE A 8 -9.29 -1.67 -46.95
N ARG A 9 -10.25 -1.92 -47.84
CA ARG A 9 -11.15 -0.88 -48.36
C ARG A 9 -12.20 -0.51 -47.32
N ASP A 10 -12.74 -1.51 -46.64
CA ASP A 10 -13.72 -1.34 -45.56
C ASP A 10 -13.11 -0.64 -44.34
N LEU A 11 -11.86 -0.96 -44.00
CA LEU A 11 -11.13 -0.28 -42.92
C LEU A 11 -10.88 1.20 -43.22
N ARG A 12 -10.61 1.57 -44.48
CA ARG A 12 -10.42 2.97 -44.90
C ARG A 12 -11.72 3.77 -44.87
N LEU A 13 -12.84 3.15 -45.26
CA LEU A 13 -14.17 3.74 -45.13
C LEU A 13 -14.51 4.02 -43.66
N ASN A 14 -14.28 3.05 -42.77
CA ASN A 14 -14.52 3.20 -41.33
C ASN A 14 -13.60 4.27 -40.67
N LEU A 15 -12.36 4.43 -41.13
CA LEU A 15 -11.46 5.48 -40.65
C LEU A 15 -11.97 6.88 -41.01
N GLN A 16 -12.54 7.03 -42.22
CA GLN A 16 -13.15 8.29 -42.66
C GLN A 16 -14.44 8.62 -41.90
N GLU A 17 -15.26 7.61 -41.55
CA GLU A 17 -16.52 7.83 -40.84
C GLU A 17 -16.36 7.99 -39.31
N HIS A 18 -15.39 7.31 -38.69
CA HIS A 18 -15.33 7.17 -37.22
C HIS A 18 -14.01 7.64 -36.58
N GLY A 19 -13.05 8.13 -37.38
CA GLY A 19 -11.88 8.87 -36.92
C GLY A 19 -10.79 8.07 -36.21
N PHE A 20 -11.07 6.84 -35.75
CA PHE A 20 -10.06 5.93 -35.21
C PHE A 20 -10.39 4.47 -35.56
N VAL A 21 -9.54 3.90 -36.42
CA VAL A 21 -9.47 2.44 -36.65
C VAL A 21 -8.14 1.98 -36.07
N PHE A 22 -8.18 1.04 -35.10
CA PHE A 22 -6.98 0.34 -34.66
C PHE A 22 -6.59 -0.66 -35.74
N GLU A 23 -5.69 -0.26 -36.63
CA GLU A 23 -5.09 -1.19 -37.58
C GLU A 23 -4.16 -2.13 -36.79
N ALA A 24 -4.63 -3.35 -36.53
CA ALA A 24 -3.79 -4.42 -36.01
C ALA A 24 -2.84 -4.86 -37.12
N HIS A 25 -1.85 -4.04 -37.44
CA HIS A 25 -0.90 -4.28 -38.51
C HIS A 25 -0.09 -5.54 -38.15
N PRO A 26 -0.10 -6.61 -38.97
CA PRO A 26 0.63 -7.84 -38.66
C PRO A 26 2.11 -7.60 -38.41
N GLN A 27 2.72 -6.58 -39.04
CA GLN A 27 4.13 -6.21 -38.81
C GLN A 27 4.37 -5.40 -37.52
N LEU A 28 3.35 -4.74 -36.94
CA LEU A 28 3.45 -4.12 -35.60
C LEU A 28 3.26 -5.16 -34.49
N HIS A 29 2.55 -6.26 -34.79
CA HIS A 29 2.34 -7.41 -33.92
C HIS A 29 3.13 -8.66 -34.33
N GLN A 30 4.25 -8.51 -35.05
CA GLN A 30 5.25 -9.58 -35.24
C GLN A 30 5.95 -9.92 -33.92
N PHE A 31 5.18 -10.20 -32.89
CA PHE A 31 5.61 -10.91 -31.72
C PHE A 31 5.82 -12.36 -32.15
N PRO A 32 7.03 -12.93 -32.03
CA PRO A 32 7.41 -14.19 -32.66
C PRO A 32 6.84 -15.42 -31.93
N TRP A 33 5.60 -15.34 -31.43
CA TRP A 33 4.98 -16.38 -30.61
C TRP A 33 4.07 -17.24 -31.48
N ALA A 34 4.56 -18.42 -31.86
CA ALA A 34 3.77 -19.41 -32.58
C ALA A 34 3.62 -20.66 -31.71
N ALA A 35 2.38 -21.12 -31.49
CA ALA A 35 2.16 -22.44 -30.91
C ALA A 35 2.45 -23.52 -31.98
N PRO A 36 3.24 -24.57 -31.68
CA PRO A 36 3.40 -25.70 -32.59
C PRO A 36 2.05 -26.33 -32.94
N ASP A 37 1.90 -26.86 -34.15
CA ASP A 37 0.66 -27.49 -34.63
C ASP A 37 0.21 -28.69 -33.78
N THR A 38 1.13 -29.28 -33.00
CA THR A 38 0.86 -30.35 -32.04
C THR A 38 0.27 -29.86 -30.72
N THR A 39 0.16 -28.54 -30.51
CA THR A 39 -0.39 -27.94 -29.30
C THR A 39 -1.90 -27.99 -29.34
N SER A 40 -2.52 -28.72 -28.39
CA SER A 40 -4.00 -28.76 -28.29
C SER A 40 -4.59 -27.36 -28.14
N ASN A 41 -5.76 -27.09 -28.75
CA ASN A 41 -6.44 -25.80 -28.72
C ASN A 41 -6.54 -25.17 -27.32
N ARG A 42 -6.84 -25.99 -26.30
CA ARG A 42 -6.93 -25.57 -24.88
C ARG A 42 -5.62 -25.02 -24.29
N SER A 43 -4.47 -25.29 -24.90
CA SER A 43 -3.13 -24.97 -24.40
C SER A 43 -2.42 -23.89 -25.21
N ILE A 44 -2.98 -23.46 -26.34
CA ILE A 44 -2.35 -22.48 -27.26
C ILE A 44 -2.01 -21.18 -26.54
N SER A 45 -2.95 -20.60 -25.78
CA SER A 45 -2.71 -19.36 -25.05
C SER A 45 -1.58 -19.50 -24.01
N ALA A 46 -1.48 -20.65 -23.34
CA ALA A 46 -0.41 -20.90 -22.39
C ALA A 46 0.95 -21.03 -23.08
N ALA A 47 1.01 -21.72 -24.22
CA ALA A 47 2.22 -21.88 -25.03
C ALA A 47 2.75 -20.52 -25.53
N ILE A 48 1.86 -19.68 -26.07
CA ILE A 48 2.18 -18.33 -26.55
C ILE A 48 2.68 -17.45 -25.39
N LYS A 49 1.94 -17.39 -24.26
CA LYS A 49 2.35 -16.62 -23.06
C LYS A 49 3.72 -17.06 -22.54
N ARG A 50 4.03 -18.36 -22.57
CA ARG A 50 5.32 -18.90 -22.13
C ARG A 50 6.48 -18.44 -23.00
N GLN A 51 6.28 -18.31 -24.31
CA GLN A 51 7.33 -17.81 -25.21
C GLN A 51 7.61 -16.32 -24.98
N ALA A 52 6.55 -15.51 -24.86
CA ALA A 52 6.67 -14.09 -24.48
C ALA A 52 7.43 -13.92 -23.16
N PHE A 53 7.03 -14.68 -22.13
CA PHE A 53 7.72 -14.68 -20.85
C PHE A 53 9.18 -15.09 -20.99
N ASN A 54 9.49 -16.16 -21.71
CA ASN A 54 10.86 -16.64 -21.88
C ASN A 54 11.75 -15.66 -22.65
N PHE A 55 11.20 -14.98 -23.66
CA PHE A 55 11.93 -13.97 -24.42
C PHE A 55 12.27 -12.76 -23.56
N HIS A 56 11.28 -12.19 -22.88
CA HIS A 56 11.53 -11.09 -21.95
C HIS A 56 12.44 -11.53 -20.80
N LYS A 57 12.29 -12.74 -20.27
CA LYS A 57 13.18 -13.30 -19.25
C LYS A 57 14.62 -13.37 -19.76
N LYS A 58 14.88 -13.84 -21.00
CA LYS A 58 16.23 -13.90 -21.57
C LYS A 58 16.82 -12.50 -21.81
N GLY A 59 16.05 -11.59 -22.41
CA GLY A 59 16.50 -10.22 -22.66
C GLY A 59 16.74 -9.41 -21.38
N LEU A 60 15.91 -9.65 -20.35
CA LEU A 60 16.03 -9.00 -19.05
C LEU A 60 16.96 -9.72 -18.08
N ALA A 61 17.40 -10.95 -18.34
CA ALA A 61 18.18 -11.75 -17.39
C ALA A 61 19.43 -11.01 -16.91
N ARG A 62 20.23 -10.48 -17.84
CA ARG A 62 21.46 -9.75 -17.50
C ARG A 62 21.17 -8.41 -16.81
N PRO A 63 20.31 -7.51 -17.35
CA PRO A 63 19.92 -6.29 -16.64
C PRO A 63 19.33 -6.54 -15.25
N LEU A 64 18.52 -7.60 -15.10
CA LEU A 64 17.91 -7.99 -13.84
C LEU A 64 18.97 -8.50 -12.85
N GLY A 65 19.94 -9.30 -13.30
CA GLY A 65 21.06 -9.73 -12.46
C GLY A 65 21.82 -8.53 -11.88
N ILE A 66 22.23 -7.58 -12.73
CA ILE A 66 22.91 -6.35 -12.29
C ILE A 66 22.05 -5.55 -11.30
N PHE A 67 20.73 -5.47 -11.55
CA PHE A 67 19.80 -4.80 -10.64
C PHE A 67 19.70 -5.51 -9.29
N LEU A 68 19.61 -6.83 -9.27
CA LEU A 68 19.56 -7.65 -8.05
C LEU A 68 20.84 -7.51 -7.24
N ASP A 69 22.01 -7.61 -7.87
CA ASP A 69 23.31 -7.44 -7.20
C ASP A 69 23.41 -6.08 -6.51
N ARG A 70 22.95 -5.01 -7.19
CA ARG A 70 22.89 -3.66 -6.60
C ARG A 70 21.93 -3.62 -5.43
N LEU A 71 20.76 -4.24 -5.54
CA LEU A 71 19.75 -4.25 -4.49
C LEU A 71 20.25 -5.00 -3.26
N GLU A 72 20.91 -6.15 -3.44
CA GLU A 72 21.53 -6.94 -2.37
C GLU A 72 22.67 -6.16 -1.70
N ALA A 73 23.57 -5.54 -2.47
CA ALA A 73 24.62 -4.70 -1.92
C ALA A 73 24.06 -3.56 -1.06
N ARG A 74 22.94 -2.94 -1.48
CA ARG A 74 22.26 -1.90 -0.70
C ARG A 74 21.56 -2.45 0.53
N ALA A 75 20.93 -3.62 0.44
CA ALA A 75 20.35 -4.31 1.60
C ALA A 75 21.44 -4.69 2.64
N GLY A 76 22.68 -4.93 2.21
CA GLY A 76 23.81 -5.13 3.12
C GLY A 76 24.22 -3.87 3.90
N GLN A 77 23.94 -2.68 3.38
CA GLN A 77 24.41 -1.39 3.92
C GLN A 77 23.33 -0.62 4.69
N ASP A 78 22.05 -0.86 4.42
CA ASP A 78 20.94 -0.07 4.95
C ASP A 78 19.90 -0.99 5.62
N ALA A 79 19.69 -0.79 6.91
CA ALA A 79 18.80 -1.62 7.71
C ALA A 79 17.34 -1.55 7.25
N TRP A 80 16.87 -0.37 6.82
CA TRP A 80 15.50 -0.21 6.33
C TRP A 80 15.34 -0.98 5.03
N GLN A 81 16.33 -0.84 4.15
CA GLN A 81 16.36 -1.53 2.87
C GLN A 81 16.36 -3.04 3.03
N ARG A 82 17.19 -3.56 3.93
CA ARG A 82 17.28 -4.98 4.24
C ARG A 82 15.91 -5.56 4.58
N VAL A 83 15.18 -4.89 5.46
CA VAL A 83 13.87 -5.37 5.91
C VAL A 83 12.78 -5.14 4.86
N ALA A 84 12.82 -4.02 4.13
CA ALA A 84 11.90 -3.76 3.04
C ALA A 84 12.03 -4.81 1.92
N CYS A 85 13.23 -5.33 1.66
CA CYS A 85 13.48 -6.41 0.69
C CYS A 85 12.95 -7.78 1.14
N CYS A 86 12.59 -7.98 2.41
CA CYS A 86 12.01 -9.24 2.90
C CYS A 86 10.52 -9.40 2.54
N GLN A 87 9.92 -8.42 1.86
CA GLN A 87 8.52 -8.48 1.45
C GLN A 87 8.30 -9.47 0.29
N THR A 88 7.30 -10.33 0.43
CA THR A 88 6.87 -11.19 -0.69
C THR A 88 6.08 -10.38 -1.72
N PRO A 89 6.04 -10.81 -3.00
CA PRO A 89 5.16 -10.17 -3.99
C PRO A 89 3.71 -10.08 -3.51
N GLN A 90 3.21 -11.13 -2.85
CA GLN A 90 1.87 -11.09 -2.27
C GLN A 90 1.75 -9.98 -1.21
N GLN A 91 2.71 -9.81 -0.30
CA GLN A 91 2.67 -8.71 0.68
C GLN A 91 2.74 -7.32 0.04
N VAL A 92 3.33 -7.19 -1.15
CA VAL A 92 3.39 -5.92 -1.87
C VAL A 92 2.07 -5.65 -2.59
N TRP A 93 1.53 -6.65 -3.29
CA TRP A 93 0.42 -6.49 -4.24
C TRP A 93 -0.96 -6.88 -3.69
N ASP A 94 -1.03 -7.69 -2.64
CA ASP A 94 -2.27 -8.11 -2.00
C ASP A 94 -2.67 -7.09 -0.93
N HIS A 95 -3.35 -6.04 -1.39
CA HIS A 95 -3.84 -4.95 -0.53
C HIS A 95 -5.34 -5.07 -0.22
N GLY A 96 -6.00 -6.17 -0.62
CA GLY A 96 -7.41 -6.42 -0.37
C GLY A 96 -8.32 -5.23 -0.73
N GLN A 97 -8.03 -4.53 -1.84
CA GLN A 97 -8.76 -3.32 -2.28
C GLN A 97 -8.68 -2.12 -1.31
N GLY A 98 -7.78 -2.13 -0.33
CA GLY A 98 -7.63 -1.05 0.66
C GLY A 98 -6.66 0.07 0.25
N LEU A 99 -5.89 -0.15 -0.82
CA LEU A 99 -4.92 0.79 -1.37
C LEU A 99 -5.20 1.00 -2.87
N THR A 100 -4.77 2.16 -3.38
CA THR A 100 -4.77 2.42 -4.82
C THR A 100 -3.52 1.85 -5.48
N ASP A 101 -3.57 1.63 -6.80
CA ASP A 101 -2.41 1.17 -7.57
C ASP A 101 -1.20 2.09 -7.38
N TYR A 102 -1.42 3.41 -7.35
CA TYR A 102 -0.38 4.39 -7.06
C TYR A 102 0.30 4.16 -5.70
N GLN A 103 -0.50 3.90 -4.66
CA GLN A 103 0.02 3.67 -3.30
C GLN A 103 0.86 2.39 -3.21
N VAL A 104 0.41 1.35 -3.91
CA VAL A 104 1.10 0.06 -3.99
C VAL A 104 2.41 0.19 -4.77
N TRP A 105 2.36 0.84 -5.94
CA TRP A 105 3.54 1.11 -6.76
C TRP A 105 4.58 1.95 -6.03
N THR A 106 4.16 2.93 -5.25
CA THR A 106 5.08 3.72 -4.42
C THR A 106 5.77 2.85 -3.37
N GLY A 107 5.02 1.98 -2.67
CA GLY A 107 5.59 1.02 -1.73
C GLY A 107 6.58 0.05 -2.38
N TYR A 108 6.24 -0.45 -3.58
CA TYR A 108 7.16 -1.29 -4.37
C TYR A 108 8.44 -0.53 -4.74
N ARG A 109 8.34 0.72 -5.19
CA ARG A 109 9.51 1.55 -5.55
C ARG A 109 10.38 1.89 -4.34
N ILE A 110 9.78 2.05 -3.17
CA ILE A 110 10.52 2.18 -1.90
C ILE A 110 11.30 0.90 -1.63
N ALA A 111 10.63 -0.25 -1.64
CA ALA A 111 11.24 -1.54 -1.34
C ALA A 111 12.35 -1.93 -2.33
N THR A 112 12.27 -1.45 -3.58
CA THR A 112 13.25 -1.73 -4.64
C THR A 112 14.25 -0.61 -4.88
N ARG A 113 14.24 0.46 -4.06
CA ARG A 113 15.04 1.69 -4.25
C ARG A 113 14.90 2.35 -5.62
N GLN A 114 13.75 2.18 -6.25
CA GLN A 114 13.42 2.84 -7.52
C GLN A 114 12.81 4.23 -7.30
N LEU A 115 12.61 4.63 -6.04
CA LEU A 115 12.17 5.97 -5.72
C LEU A 115 13.33 6.95 -5.87
N ASN A 116 13.22 7.85 -6.85
CA ASN A 116 14.27 8.80 -7.17
C ASN A 116 14.35 9.90 -6.10
N LEU A 117 15.49 10.01 -5.43
CA LEU A 117 15.77 11.09 -4.48
C LEU A 117 16.44 12.30 -5.15
N HIS A 118 16.52 12.37 -6.48
CA HIS A 118 17.12 13.50 -7.18
C HIS A 118 16.50 14.85 -6.78
N HIS A 119 17.32 15.89 -6.66
CA HIS A 119 16.90 17.29 -6.63
C HIS A 119 18.06 18.15 -7.14
N ALA A 120 17.76 19.37 -7.61
CA ALA A 120 18.80 20.31 -8.04
C ALA A 120 19.80 20.55 -6.89
N GLY A 121 21.11 20.53 -7.17
CA GLY A 121 22.18 20.66 -6.17
C GLY A 121 22.45 19.42 -5.32
N ARG A 122 21.80 18.27 -5.58
CA ARG A 122 22.05 17.02 -4.82
C ARG A 122 23.49 16.52 -4.96
N LEU A 123 24.10 16.74 -6.13
CA LEU A 123 25.50 16.35 -6.38
C LEU A 123 26.47 17.13 -5.50
N ASP A 124 26.13 18.37 -5.16
CA ASP A 124 26.94 19.23 -4.30
C ASP A 124 26.69 18.92 -2.82
N HIS A 125 25.41 18.69 -2.45
CA HIS A 125 25.03 18.29 -1.10
C HIS A 125 23.77 17.41 -1.15
N ASN A 126 23.86 16.20 -0.59
CA ASN A 126 22.75 15.25 -0.56
C ASN A 126 21.88 15.38 0.71
N LEU A 127 21.87 16.56 1.35
CA LEU A 127 21.17 16.80 2.62
C LEU A 127 19.64 16.80 2.45
N CYS A 128 18.94 16.31 3.46
CA CYS A 128 17.48 16.33 3.50
C CYS A 128 16.95 17.77 3.51
N ARG A 129 16.02 18.06 2.59
CA ARG A 129 15.44 19.39 2.40
C ARG A 129 14.13 19.63 3.16
N LYS A 130 13.71 18.69 4.02
CA LYS A 130 12.54 18.89 4.89
C LYS A 130 12.91 19.87 6.02
N GLN A 131 12.86 21.18 5.74
CA GLN A 131 13.14 22.25 6.70
C GLN A 131 11.92 22.58 7.59
N PRO A 132 12.12 23.24 8.75
CA PRO A 132 13.36 23.40 9.50
C PRO A 132 13.60 22.26 10.52
N GLY A 133 12.65 21.32 10.63
CA GLY A 133 12.70 20.25 11.62
C GLY A 133 13.71 19.13 11.35
N CYS A 134 14.37 19.10 10.19
CA CYS A 134 15.37 18.09 9.87
C CYS A 134 16.79 18.66 10.04
N PRO A 135 17.72 17.97 10.73
CA PRO A 135 19.09 18.46 11.00
C PRO A 135 20.01 18.50 9.77
N GLY A 136 19.45 18.44 8.55
CA GLY A 136 20.24 18.42 7.32
C GLY A 136 21.07 17.14 7.16
N ASN A 137 20.63 16.01 7.71
CA ASN A 137 21.31 14.73 7.50
C ASN A 137 21.30 14.34 6.02
N GLU A 138 22.22 13.46 5.61
CA GLU A 138 22.20 12.83 4.30
C GLU A 138 20.81 12.22 4.01
N GLU A 139 20.23 12.62 2.87
CA GLU A 139 18.93 12.18 2.42
C GLU A 139 19.05 10.78 1.81
N THR A 140 18.91 9.78 2.67
CA THR A 140 18.71 8.38 2.29
C THR A 140 17.23 8.00 2.36
N LEU A 141 16.86 6.83 1.80
CA LEU A 141 15.50 6.30 1.98
C LEU A 141 15.21 5.99 3.46
N ALA A 142 16.17 5.43 4.20
CA ALA A 142 16.03 5.21 5.63
C ALA A 142 15.78 6.52 6.38
N HIS A 143 16.51 7.57 6.00
CA HIS A 143 16.30 8.89 6.57
C HIS A 143 14.88 9.40 6.30
N VAL A 144 14.46 9.46 5.03
CA VAL A 144 13.14 9.98 4.63
C VAL A 144 11.99 9.19 5.25
N LEU A 145 12.13 7.88 5.40
CA LEU A 145 11.05 6.98 5.79
C LEU A 145 11.01 6.64 7.28
N TRP A 146 12.11 6.86 8.02
CA TRP A 146 12.18 6.44 9.42
C TRP A 146 12.86 7.43 10.34
N GLU A 147 14.01 7.99 9.95
CA GLU A 147 14.86 8.74 10.89
C GLU A 147 14.55 10.25 10.91
N CYS A 148 14.06 10.79 9.78
CA CYS A 148 13.67 12.18 9.65
C CYS A 148 12.65 12.53 10.75
N PRO A 149 12.75 13.70 11.42
CA PRO A 149 11.82 14.05 12.50
C PRO A 149 10.34 14.04 12.08
N TYR A 150 10.05 14.33 10.81
CA TYR A 150 8.71 14.16 10.22
C TYR A 150 8.30 12.68 10.15
N ALA A 151 9.20 11.79 9.74
CA ALA A 151 8.97 10.35 9.75
C ALA A 151 8.74 9.81 11.16
N VAL A 152 9.59 10.22 12.12
CA VAL A 152 9.44 9.86 13.53
C VAL A 152 8.07 10.27 14.04
N ALA A 153 7.63 11.52 13.81
CA ALA A 153 6.34 12.01 14.27
C ALA A 153 5.15 11.24 13.67
N LEU A 154 5.18 10.95 12.37
CA LEU A 154 4.11 10.19 11.71
C LEU A 154 4.03 8.74 12.21
N TRP A 155 5.18 8.07 12.35
CA TRP A 155 5.22 6.71 12.91
C TRP A 155 4.82 6.67 14.37
N GLU A 156 5.27 7.62 15.20
CA GLU A 156 4.88 7.74 16.60
C GLU A 156 3.37 7.93 16.74
N LYS A 157 2.76 8.79 15.90
CA LYS A 157 1.31 8.97 15.86
C LYS A 157 0.59 7.67 15.52
N LEU A 158 0.99 7.01 14.43
CA LEU A 158 0.39 5.75 13.98
C LEU A 158 0.52 4.66 15.04
N ILE A 159 1.72 4.44 15.57
CA ILE A 159 2.02 3.39 16.55
C ILE A 159 1.32 3.67 17.87
N GLY A 160 1.25 4.93 18.30
CA GLY A 160 0.49 5.32 19.48
C GLY A 160 -0.98 4.92 19.37
N HIS A 161 -1.63 5.24 18.25
CA HIS A 161 -3.03 4.83 18.02
C HIS A 161 -3.19 3.32 17.88
N TRP A 162 -2.28 2.67 17.15
CA TRP A 162 -2.28 1.22 16.97
C TRP A 162 -2.23 0.47 18.32
N THR A 163 -1.29 0.87 19.17
CA THR A 163 -1.05 0.27 20.47
C THR A 163 -2.05 0.74 21.52
N GLY A 164 -2.51 1.98 21.44
CA GLY A 164 -3.24 2.65 22.53
C GLY A 164 -2.35 3.23 23.61
N GLU A 165 -1.05 3.17 23.44
CA GLU A 165 -0.09 3.67 24.42
C GLU A 165 0.52 4.99 23.95
N ARG A 166 0.96 5.82 24.90
CA ARG A 166 1.65 7.07 24.55
C ARG A 166 2.84 6.79 23.60
N PRO A 167 2.99 7.56 22.51
CA PRO A 167 4.14 7.39 21.64
C PRO A 167 5.46 7.57 22.37
N SER A 168 6.48 6.81 21.99
CA SER A 168 7.85 7.01 22.47
C SER A 168 8.84 6.47 21.46
N ARG A 169 9.92 7.19 21.22
CA ARG A 169 10.96 6.79 20.26
C ARG A 169 11.54 5.39 20.52
N ARG A 170 11.67 4.99 21.78
CA ARG A 170 12.15 3.64 22.15
C ARG A 170 11.18 2.57 21.64
N ARG A 171 9.88 2.68 21.96
CA ARG A 171 8.86 1.74 21.47
C ARG A 171 8.72 1.77 19.96
N THR A 172 8.78 2.95 19.34
CA THR A 172 8.71 3.06 17.88
C THR A 172 9.80 2.24 17.19
N LYS A 173 11.00 2.13 17.78
CA LYS A 173 12.06 1.25 17.26
C LYS A 173 11.66 -0.22 17.20
N ASP A 174 10.86 -0.71 18.13
CA ASP A 174 10.39 -2.11 18.15
C ASP A 174 9.47 -2.41 16.95
N PHE A 175 8.95 -1.37 16.29
CA PHE A 175 8.11 -1.48 15.10
C PHE A 175 8.89 -1.31 13.79
N PHE A 176 10.21 -1.05 13.85
CA PHE A 176 11.04 -0.78 12.66
C PHE A 176 10.84 -1.82 11.56
N ASP A 177 11.01 -3.10 11.90
CA ASP A 177 10.93 -4.17 10.92
C ASP A 177 9.54 -4.24 10.30
N ALA A 178 8.51 -4.16 11.14
CA ALA A 178 7.14 -4.27 10.70
C ALA A 178 6.68 -3.05 9.88
N SER A 179 7.20 -1.87 10.17
CA SER A 179 6.99 -0.65 9.38
C SER A 179 7.68 -0.74 8.03
N ALA A 180 8.93 -1.19 7.98
CA ALA A 180 9.71 -1.30 6.75
C ALA A 180 9.16 -2.39 5.81
N SER A 181 8.85 -3.58 6.35
CA SER A 181 8.32 -4.69 5.58
C SER A 181 6.79 -4.70 5.47
N ARG A 182 6.11 -3.70 6.05
CA ARG A 182 4.63 -3.66 6.15
C ARG A 182 4.03 -4.95 6.73
N ARG A 183 4.81 -5.68 7.53
CA ARG A 183 4.38 -6.93 8.16
C ARG A 183 3.43 -6.57 9.29
N VAL A 184 2.42 -7.41 9.45
CA VAL A 184 1.47 -7.29 10.55
C VAL A 184 2.21 -7.35 11.89
N VAL A 185 1.93 -6.37 12.76
CA VAL A 185 2.41 -6.37 14.14
C VAL A 185 1.41 -7.08 15.04
N ASN A 186 1.90 -7.72 16.09
CA ASN A 186 1.05 -8.25 17.15
C ASN A 186 0.20 -7.13 17.75
N ILE A 187 -1.10 -7.37 17.84
CA ILE A 187 -2.03 -6.49 18.55
C ILE A 187 -1.75 -6.65 20.05
N PRO A 188 -1.48 -5.56 20.81
CA PRO A 188 -1.24 -5.65 22.25
C PRO A 188 -2.38 -6.37 22.98
N ALA A 189 -2.06 -7.11 24.05
CA ALA A 189 -3.03 -7.94 24.77
C ALA A 189 -4.27 -7.15 25.21
N HIS A 190 -4.09 -5.94 25.74
CA HIS A 190 -5.21 -5.09 26.15
C HIS A 190 -6.09 -4.66 24.96
N ARG A 191 -5.51 -4.42 23.78
CA ARG A 191 -6.27 -4.14 22.55
C ARG A 191 -6.98 -5.38 22.02
N LYS A 192 -6.38 -6.57 22.17
CA LYS A 192 -7.06 -7.84 21.86
C LYS A 192 -8.25 -8.07 22.78
N ALA A 193 -8.11 -7.80 24.07
CA ALA A 193 -9.21 -7.89 25.03
C ALA A 193 -10.36 -6.95 24.64
N LEU A 194 -10.06 -5.71 24.25
CA LEU A 194 -11.08 -4.78 23.72
C LEU A 194 -11.78 -5.32 22.47
N LEU A 195 -11.06 -5.95 21.54
CA LEU A 195 -11.68 -6.60 20.38
C LEU A 195 -12.56 -7.76 20.79
N ALA A 196 -12.13 -8.61 21.72
CA ALA A 196 -12.91 -9.74 22.19
C ALA A 196 -14.19 -9.30 22.91
N ILE A 197 -14.15 -8.20 23.66
CA ILE A 197 -15.33 -7.58 24.28
C ILE A 197 -16.27 -7.02 23.20
N ARG A 198 -15.72 -6.33 22.18
CA ARG A 198 -16.52 -5.71 21.11
C ARG A 198 -17.11 -6.74 20.13
N PHE A 199 -16.40 -7.86 19.93
CA PHE A 199 -16.75 -8.93 19.00
C PHE A 199 -16.63 -10.32 19.66
N PRO A 200 -17.54 -10.68 20.58
CA PRO A 200 -17.44 -11.95 21.32
C PRO A 200 -17.47 -13.20 20.43
N GLU A 201 -18.23 -13.15 19.34
CA GLU A 201 -18.41 -14.27 18.41
C GLU A 201 -17.49 -14.17 17.17
N ASP A 202 -16.95 -12.99 16.88
CA ASP A 202 -16.21 -12.68 15.65
C ASP A 202 -14.77 -12.19 15.90
N GLY A 203 -14.19 -12.51 17.06
CA GLY A 203 -12.89 -11.99 17.50
C GLY A 203 -11.76 -12.21 16.48
N GLU A 204 -11.71 -13.37 15.82
CA GLU A 204 -10.70 -13.62 14.78
C GLU A 204 -10.89 -12.76 13.54
N ALA A 205 -12.14 -12.55 13.11
CA ALA A 205 -12.44 -11.68 11.97
C ALA A 205 -12.09 -10.23 12.28
N ALA A 206 -12.37 -9.77 13.50
CA ALA A 206 -11.98 -8.45 13.98
C ALA A 206 -10.45 -8.30 14.07
N GLU A 207 -9.73 -9.32 14.53
CA GLU A 207 -8.26 -9.35 14.46
C GLU A 207 -7.78 -9.21 13.02
N ARG A 208 -8.32 -10.00 12.07
CA ARG A 208 -7.96 -9.88 10.65
C ARG A 208 -8.20 -8.48 10.11
N MET A 209 -9.32 -7.86 10.47
CA MET A 209 -9.64 -6.49 10.05
C MET A 209 -8.64 -5.49 10.63
N ARG A 210 -8.26 -5.63 11.89
CA ARG A 210 -7.23 -4.80 12.51
C ARG A 210 -5.87 -4.97 11.85
N ARG A 211 -5.45 -6.20 11.54
CA ARG A 211 -4.21 -6.48 10.80
C ARG A 211 -4.21 -5.83 9.40
N ARG A 212 -5.36 -5.83 8.72
CA ARG A 212 -5.56 -5.13 7.44
C ARG A 212 -5.42 -3.62 7.60
N ILE A 213 -6.01 -3.03 8.64
CA ILE A 213 -5.84 -1.61 8.97
C ILE A 213 -4.36 -1.24 9.12
N TRP A 214 -3.57 -2.04 9.86
CA TRP A 214 -2.12 -1.80 9.98
C TRP A 214 -1.43 -1.74 8.63
N HIS A 215 -1.69 -2.73 7.77
CA HIS A 215 -1.05 -2.80 6.46
C HIS A 215 -1.38 -1.57 5.60
N ILE A 216 -2.65 -1.13 5.61
CA ILE A 216 -3.08 0.10 4.91
C ILE A 216 -2.34 1.31 5.49
N LEU A 217 -2.41 1.51 6.81
CA LEU A 217 -1.84 2.69 7.45
C LEU A 217 -0.31 2.78 7.33
N ALA A 218 0.40 1.64 7.47
CA ALA A 218 1.83 1.59 7.28
C ALA A 218 2.21 1.98 5.84
N THR A 219 1.44 1.52 4.86
CA THR A 219 1.64 1.92 3.45
C THR A 219 1.34 3.40 3.24
N LEU A 220 0.24 3.92 3.80
CA LEU A 220 -0.10 5.34 3.71
C LEU A 220 0.94 6.24 4.37
N CYS A 221 1.54 5.80 5.48
CA CYS A 221 2.63 6.50 6.15
C CYS A 221 3.83 6.66 5.22
N GLN A 222 4.32 5.56 4.63
CA GLN A 222 5.43 5.58 3.67
C GLN A 222 5.11 6.47 2.45
N ASN A 223 3.90 6.35 1.89
CA ASN A 223 3.45 7.17 0.77
C ASN A 223 3.43 8.66 1.12
N ARG A 224 2.88 9.00 2.29
CA ARG A 224 2.79 10.39 2.74
C ARG A 224 4.18 10.98 2.96
N LEU A 225 5.09 10.23 3.57
CA LEU A 225 6.47 10.66 3.77
C LEU A 225 7.19 10.95 2.46
N SER A 226 6.97 10.12 1.44
CA SER A 226 7.49 10.35 0.10
C SER A 226 6.85 11.56 -0.59
N ALA A 227 5.53 11.75 -0.45
CA ALA A 227 4.83 12.89 -1.02
C ALA A 227 5.30 14.21 -0.39
N ASP A 228 5.31 14.29 0.95
CA ASP A 228 5.78 15.46 1.69
C ASP A 228 7.24 15.80 1.34
N ARG A 229 8.07 14.79 1.06
CA ARG A 229 9.43 15.00 0.60
C ARG A 229 9.45 15.70 -0.75
N ASN A 230 8.62 15.25 -1.69
CA ASN A 230 8.56 15.83 -3.03
C ASN A 230 7.97 17.25 -2.99
N ASP A 231 6.97 17.52 -2.16
CA ASP A 231 6.41 18.85 -1.99
C ASP A 231 7.46 19.82 -1.41
N ALA A 232 8.22 19.39 -0.39
CA ALA A 232 9.32 20.19 0.16
C ALA A 232 10.42 20.47 -0.88
N VAL A 233 10.74 19.48 -1.72
CA VAL A 233 11.85 19.57 -2.69
C VAL A 233 11.50 20.33 -3.96
N TYR A 234 10.31 20.09 -4.53
CA TYR A 234 9.94 20.59 -5.85
C TYR A 234 8.94 21.74 -5.81
N GLN A 235 8.19 21.89 -4.72
CA GLN A 235 7.20 22.95 -4.55
C GLN A 235 7.61 23.96 -3.47
N ALA A 236 8.79 23.78 -2.85
CA ALA A 236 9.27 24.58 -1.73
C ALA A 236 8.24 24.68 -0.59
N ALA A 237 7.42 23.62 -0.41
CA ALA A 237 6.39 23.61 0.60
C ALA A 237 7.03 23.59 1.99
N THR A 238 6.71 24.59 2.80
CA THR A 238 7.05 24.61 4.23
C THR A 238 5.88 24.01 4.99
N THR A 239 6.16 22.94 5.74
CA THR A 239 5.14 22.28 6.56
C THR A 239 5.68 22.13 7.97
N ASP A 240 4.90 22.53 8.95
CA ASP A 240 5.20 22.23 10.35
C ASP A 240 4.82 20.76 10.64
N ILE A 241 5.58 20.12 11.53
CA ILE A 241 5.42 18.70 11.85
C ILE A 241 3.99 18.40 12.37
N THR A 242 3.40 19.32 13.13
CA THR A 242 2.07 19.14 13.73
C THR A 242 0.98 19.12 12.68
N SER A 243 1.02 20.05 11.71
CA SER A 243 0.10 20.11 10.58
C SER A 243 0.25 18.89 9.68
N THR A 244 1.48 18.46 9.40
CA THR A 244 1.74 17.24 8.61
C THR A 244 1.17 16.01 9.30
N MET A 245 1.39 15.85 10.61
CA MET A 245 0.86 14.74 11.40
C MET A 245 -0.68 14.75 11.43
N THR A 246 -1.29 15.93 11.60
CA THR A 246 -2.74 16.10 11.64
C THR A 246 -3.36 15.76 10.28
N SER A 247 -2.80 16.32 9.20
CA SER A 247 -3.24 16.06 7.82
C SER A 247 -3.08 14.59 7.45
N PHE A 248 -1.96 13.97 7.84
CA PHE A 248 -1.73 12.54 7.67
C PHE A 248 -2.81 11.69 8.35
N TRP A 249 -3.09 11.97 9.63
CA TRP A 249 -4.07 11.21 10.39
C TRP A 249 -5.48 11.35 9.80
N ILE A 250 -5.90 12.57 9.45
CA ILE A 250 -7.19 12.84 8.80
C ILE A 250 -7.29 12.06 7.48
N ALA A 251 -6.26 12.10 6.65
CA ALA A 251 -6.25 11.39 5.37
C ALA A 251 -6.37 9.86 5.57
N CYS A 252 -5.67 9.32 6.56
CA CYS A 252 -5.72 7.90 6.91
C CYS A 252 -7.13 7.47 7.34
N ILE A 253 -7.72 8.17 8.31
CA ILE A 253 -9.07 7.86 8.80
C ILE A 253 -10.10 8.00 7.69
N ARG A 254 -10.00 9.05 6.86
CA ARG A 254 -10.88 9.24 5.71
C ARG A 254 -10.80 8.07 4.73
N GLN A 255 -9.59 7.61 4.39
CA GLN A 255 -9.42 6.47 3.49
C GLN A 255 -10.01 5.18 4.10
N LEU A 256 -9.74 4.91 5.39
CA LEU A 256 -10.31 3.74 6.07
C LEU A 256 -11.85 3.77 6.09
N LYS A 257 -12.44 4.93 6.40
CA LYS A 257 -13.91 5.12 6.37
C LYS A 257 -14.47 4.93 4.96
N ALA A 258 -13.81 5.44 3.92
CA ALA A 258 -14.23 5.22 2.54
C ALA A 258 -14.22 3.73 2.15
N ILE A 259 -13.22 2.97 2.61
CA ILE A 259 -13.16 1.51 2.42
C ILE A 259 -14.31 0.81 3.15
N ALA A 260 -14.57 1.19 4.40
CA ALA A 260 -15.67 0.64 5.21
C ALA A 260 -17.03 0.89 4.55
N ILE A 261 -17.29 2.12 4.08
CA ILE A 261 -18.51 2.49 3.35
C ILE A 261 -18.68 1.60 2.12
N ARG A 262 -17.65 1.51 1.28
CA ARG A 262 -17.69 0.74 0.02
C ARG A 262 -17.96 -0.74 0.26
N GLU A 263 -17.40 -1.32 1.32
CA GLU A 263 -17.63 -2.72 1.67
C GLU A 263 -19.00 -2.93 2.29
N HIS A 264 -19.45 -1.98 3.10
CA HIS A 264 -20.77 -2.01 3.72
C HIS A 264 -21.90 -1.99 2.68
N GLN A 265 -21.72 -1.22 1.61
CA GLN A 265 -22.69 -1.10 0.50
C GLN A 265 -22.82 -2.36 -0.37
N LYS A 266 -21.87 -3.29 -0.30
CA LYS A 266 -21.89 -4.53 -1.07
C LYS A 266 -22.43 -5.67 -0.22
N MET A 267 -23.51 -6.33 -0.67
CA MET A 267 -24.15 -7.43 0.08
C MET A 267 -23.16 -8.51 0.55
N SER A 268 -22.22 -8.90 -0.31
CA SER A 268 -21.23 -9.95 -0.01
C SER A 268 -20.15 -9.54 1.00
N SER A 269 -20.02 -8.26 1.33
CA SER A 269 -19.01 -7.74 2.28
C SER A 269 -19.59 -6.80 3.35
N ALA A 270 -20.91 -6.74 3.49
CA ALA A 270 -21.56 -5.75 4.35
C ALA A 270 -21.11 -5.83 5.81
N ILE A 271 -20.96 -7.07 6.31
CA ILE A 271 -20.46 -7.39 7.66
C ILE A 271 -19.01 -6.94 7.83
N HIS A 272 -18.15 -7.15 6.83
CA HIS A 272 -16.77 -6.68 6.87
C HIS A 272 -16.71 -5.15 6.93
N GLY A 273 -17.55 -4.46 6.16
CA GLY A 273 -17.65 -3.00 6.21
C GLY A 273 -18.06 -2.48 7.59
N ALA A 274 -19.08 -3.10 8.21
CA ALA A 274 -19.52 -2.76 9.56
C ALA A 274 -18.41 -3.01 10.61
N MET A 275 -17.77 -4.17 10.56
CA MET A 275 -16.66 -4.52 11.45
C MET A 275 -15.46 -3.58 11.28
N LEU A 276 -15.21 -3.11 10.05
CA LEU A 276 -14.15 -2.15 9.78
C LEU A 276 -14.45 -0.79 10.42
N PHE A 277 -15.69 -0.28 10.37
CA PHE A 277 -16.08 0.94 11.08
C PHE A 277 -15.77 0.85 12.58
N GLU A 278 -16.20 -0.22 13.20
CA GLU A 278 -15.99 -0.49 14.63
C GLU A 278 -14.50 -0.58 14.99
N CYS A 279 -13.70 -1.22 14.15
CA CYS A 279 -12.25 -1.26 14.33
C CYS A 279 -11.59 0.12 14.14
N ILE A 280 -12.11 0.96 13.24
CA ILE A 280 -11.65 2.35 13.05
C ILE A 280 -11.96 3.18 14.29
N GLU A 281 -13.16 3.05 14.87
CA GLU A 281 -13.51 3.76 16.10
C GLU A 281 -12.54 3.41 17.24
N LEU A 282 -12.26 2.11 17.45
CA LEU A 282 -11.28 1.66 18.44
C LEU A 282 -9.86 2.18 18.17
N LEU A 283 -9.50 2.42 16.91
CA LEU A 283 -8.22 3.00 16.52
C LEU A 283 -8.17 4.52 16.78
N GLU A 284 -9.26 5.23 16.55
CA GLU A 284 -9.36 6.69 16.75
C GLU A 284 -9.27 7.10 18.23
N HIS A 285 -9.50 6.17 19.17
CA HIS A 285 -9.30 6.41 20.59
C HIS A 285 -7.90 6.96 20.88
N LYS A 286 -7.84 8.02 21.68
CA LYS A 286 -6.58 8.66 22.05
C LYS A 286 -5.69 7.65 22.79
N PRO A 287 -4.38 7.60 22.50
CA PRO A 287 -3.48 6.74 23.24
C PRO A 287 -3.35 7.22 24.68
N CYS A 288 -3.65 6.34 25.64
CA CYS A 288 -3.60 6.64 27.07
C CYS A 288 -2.27 6.13 27.67
N GLY A 289 -1.79 6.80 28.72
CA GLY A 289 -0.39 6.72 29.18
C GLY A 289 0.01 5.46 29.96
N SER A 290 -0.92 4.59 30.32
CA SER A 290 -0.64 3.49 31.24
C SER A 290 -1.18 2.15 30.71
N PRO A 291 -0.36 1.08 30.69
CA PRO A 291 -0.85 -0.27 30.43
C PRO A 291 -1.57 -0.75 31.70
N GLY A 292 -2.88 -0.51 31.85
CA GLY A 292 -3.58 -1.10 32.98
C GLY A 292 -4.94 -0.56 33.37
N VAL A 293 -5.38 0.60 32.88
CA VAL A 293 -6.73 1.08 33.15
C VAL A 293 -7.47 1.09 31.84
N LEU A 294 -8.32 0.08 31.63
CA LEU A 294 -9.46 0.21 30.72
C LEU A 294 -10.24 1.42 31.22
N GLU A 295 -10.05 2.59 30.60
CA GLU A 295 -11.07 3.62 30.69
C GLU A 295 -12.37 2.95 30.26
N GLU A 296 -13.37 2.99 31.13
CA GLU A 296 -14.72 2.55 30.79
C GLU A 296 -15.12 3.29 29.52
N VAL A 297 -15.10 2.56 28.40
CA VAL A 297 -15.68 3.04 27.16
C VAL A 297 -17.15 3.31 27.51
N PRO A 298 -17.65 4.56 27.37
CA PRO A 298 -19.05 4.86 27.65
C PRO A 298 -19.90 3.84 26.92
N GLY A 299 -20.81 3.18 27.65
CA GLY A 299 -21.54 2.00 27.20
C GLY A 299 -22.16 2.21 25.81
N LEU A 300 -21.40 1.87 24.77
CA LEU A 300 -21.90 1.89 23.41
C LEU A 300 -22.88 0.73 23.32
N PRO A 301 -24.13 0.97 22.91
CA PRO A 301 -25.08 -0.11 22.71
C PRO A 301 -24.43 -1.13 21.75
N PRO A 302 -24.67 -2.43 21.95
CA PRO A 302 -24.12 -3.44 21.06
C PRO A 302 -24.80 -3.26 19.69
N ALA A 303 -24.09 -2.58 18.79
CA ALA A 303 -24.58 -2.23 17.46
C ALA A 303 -24.75 -3.47 16.57
N LEU A 304 -23.93 -4.51 16.80
CA LEU A 304 -23.95 -5.75 16.03
C LEU A 304 -25.26 -6.55 16.24
N PRO A 305 -25.76 -6.81 17.47
CA PRO A 305 -27.07 -7.41 17.67
C PRO A 305 -28.26 -6.56 17.16
N ALA A 306 -28.19 -5.23 17.25
CA ALA A 306 -29.24 -4.35 16.72
C ALA A 306 -29.29 -4.39 15.18
N TRP A 307 -28.13 -4.43 14.54
CA TRP A 307 -27.99 -4.49 13.08
C TRP A 307 -28.33 -5.88 12.52
N LEU A 308 -27.90 -6.97 13.16
CA LEU A 308 -28.26 -8.35 12.79
C LEU A 308 -29.77 -8.59 12.86
N ARG A 309 -30.46 -7.99 13.84
CA ARG A 309 -31.94 -8.05 13.94
C ARG A 309 -32.64 -7.25 12.84
N LEU A 310 -32.04 -6.14 12.38
CA LEU A 310 -32.53 -5.35 11.24
C LEU A 310 -32.37 -6.12 9.92
N TYR A 311 -31.22 -6.77 9.73
CA TYR A 311 -30.94 -7.61 8.57
C TYR A 311 -31.87 -8.83 8.50
N GLN A 312 -32.05 -9.55 9.61
CA GLN A 312 -32.99 -10.68 9.69
C GLN A 312 -34.43 -10.29 9.33
N ARG A 313 -34.89 -9.11 9.75
CA ARG A 313 -36.24 -8.60 9.44
C ARG A 313 -36.41 -8.15 7.99
N SER A 314 -35.31 -7.89 7.27
CA SER A 314 -35.35 -7.49 5.85
C SER A 314 -35.33 -8.66 4.87
N CYS A 315 -35.09 -9.88 5.38
CA CYS A 315 -35.03 -11.13 4.59
C CYS A 315 -36.27 -12.00 4.76
N THR A 316 -37.30 -11.52 5.48
CA THR A 316 -38.63 -12.14 5.66
C THR A 316 -39.68 -11.22 5.09
#